data_AF-A0A6L8F3R3-F1
#
_entry.id   AF-A0A6L8F3R3-F1
#
_cell.length_a   1.000
_cell.length_b   1.000
_cell.length_c   1.000
_cell.angle_alpha   90.00
_cell.angle_beta   90.00
_cell.angle_gamma   90.00
#
_symmetry.space_group_name_H-M   'P 1'
#
loop_
_entity.id
_entity.type
_entity.pdbx_description
1 polymer ?
#
loop_
_entity_poly.entity_id
_entity_poly.type
_entity_poly.pdbx_seq_one_letter_code
_entity_poly.pdbx_strand_id
1 'polypeptide(L)'
;MALLFEHSYEQLPKVCDQHLGWQLLKPLSSGDEYRLQRLRVPVNDEQCHFDDLVQDLQTILIESINVKPLKRPLPAAEKADLKCKGSIEILKEVLNFHSVEDADHRVSFLQKLQALRSEGSSHRKGRGYQKIANYFGVDSLGHREAFAEILKQALDTVDFLISVVRSGKLGEKNEGSS
;
A
#
# COMPACT_ATOMS: atom_id res chain seq x y z
N MET A 1 -10.68 13.70 -1.93
CA MET A 1 -9.59 12.70 -1.98
C MET A 1 -9.41 11.99 -0.64
N ALA A 2 -8.98 12.66 0.44
CA ALA A 2 -8.77 11.99 1.73
C ALA A 2 -10.00 11.22 2.26
N LEU A 3 -11.19 11.82 2.26
CA LEU A 3 -12.42 11.13 2.66
C LEU A 3 -12.79 9.93 1.76
N LEU A 4 -12.47 10.00 0.46
CA LEU A 4 -12.71 8.88 -0.45
C LEU A 4 -11.74 7.73 -0.16
N PHE A 5 -10.47 8.07 0.10
CA PHE A 5 -9.46 7.12 0.54
C PHE A 5 -9.87 6.45 1.86
N GLU A 6 -10.24 7.23 2.87
CA GLU A 6 -10.70 6.72 4.16
C GLU A 6 -11.89 5.77 3.99
N HIS A 7 -12.90 6.19 3.22
CA HIS A 7 -14.05 5.35 2.92
C HIS A 7 -13.62 4.02 2.27
N SER A 8 -12.80 4.06 1.21
CA SER A 8 -12.33 2.84 0.54
C SER A 8 -11.50 1.95 1.48
N TYR A 9 -10.61 2.55 2.28
CA TYR A 9 -9.81 1.85 3.27
C TYR A 9 -10.69 1.13 4.31
N GLU A 10 -11.76 1.75 4.79
CA GLU A 10 -12.71 1.14 5.72
C GLU A 10 -13.59 0.04 5.08
N GLN A 11 -13.73 0.03 3.74
CA GLN A 11 -14.43 -1.04 3.03
C GLN A 11 -13.57 -2.29 2.86
N LEU A 12 -12.26 -2.14 2.72
CA LEU A 12 -11.35 -3.27 2.48
C LEU A 12 -11.47 -4.37 3.56
N PRO A 13 -11.51 -4.06 4.88
CA PRO A 13 -11.70 -5.07 5.91
C PRO A 13 -13.00 -5.85 5.78
N LYS A 14 -14.10 -5.16 5.45
CA LYS A 14 -15.42 -5.77 5.29
C LYS A 14 -15.43 -6.75 4.11
N VAL A 15 -14.80 -6.36 3.01
CA VAL A 15 -14.65 -7.20 1.83
C VAL A 15 -13.72 -8.38 2.11
N CYS A 16 -12.66 -8.18 2.88
CA CYS A 16 -11.77 -9.26 3.32
C CYS A 16 -12.51 -10.28 4.20
N ASP A 17 -13.32 -9.84 5.17
CA ASP A 17 -14.10 -10.74 6.02
C ASP A 17 -15.11 -11.56 5.21
N GLN A 18 -15.73 -10.94 4.21
CA GLN A 18 -16.72 -11.60 3.34
C GLN A 18 -16.11 -12.64 2.40
N HIS A 19 -14.92 -12.39 1.84
CA HIS A 19 -14.37 -13.19 0.74
C HIS A 19 -13.13 -14.01 1.10
N LEU A 20 -12.38 -13.63 2.13
CA LEU A 20 -11.13 -14.29 2.52
C LEU A 20 -11.18 -14.93 3.90
N GLY A 21 -11.94 -14.36 4.83
CA GLY A 21 -11.90 -14.74 6.25
C GLY A 21 -10.60 -14.30 6.95
N TRP A 22 -9.79 -13.45 6.31
CA TRP A 22 -8.59 -12.84 6.87
C TRP A 22 -8.34 -11.49 6.24
N GLN A 23 -7.63 -10.62 6.97
CA GLN A 23 -7.41 -9.23 6.62
C GLN A 23 -6.18 -9.04 5.75
N LEU A 24 -6.33 -8.47 4.54
CA LEU A 24 -5.22 -8.21 3.61
C LEU A 24 -4.23 -7.17 4.16
N LEU A 25 -4.77 -6.09 4.71
CA LEU A 25 -4.04 -5.13 5.54
C LEU A 25 -4.47 -5.38 6.99
N LYS A 26 -3.52 -5.52 7.90
CA LYS A 26 -3.81 -5.64 9.33
C LYS A 26 -4.56 -4.39 9.79
N PRO A 27 -5.55 -4.52 10.68
CA PRO A 27 -6.13 -3.38 11.37
C PRO A 27 -5.01 -2.55 12.02
N LEU A 28 -5.15 -1.23 11.97
CA LEU A 28 -4.26 -0.33 12.68
C LEU A 28 -4.32 -0.63 14.18
N SER A 29 -3.19 -0.51 14.86
CA SER A 29 -3.17 -0.57 16.32
C SER A 29 -3.84 0.69 16.89
N SER A 30 -4.31 0.65 18.13
CA SER A 30 -4.85 1.85 18.79
C SER A 30 -3.86 3.03 18.80
N GLY A 31 -2.55 2.72 18.82
CA GLY A 31 -1.49 3.72 18.72
C GLY A 31 -1.28 4.30 17.32
N ASP A 32 -1.87 3.72 16.28
CA ASP A 32 -1.71 4.13 14.87
C ASP A 32 -3.02 4.59 14.20
N GLU A 33 -4.18 4.43 14.85
CA GLU A 33 -5.48 4.90 14.33
C GLU A 33 -5.48 6.39 13.96
N TYR A 34 -4.75 7.20 14.72
CA TYR A 34 -4.62 8.65 14.46
C TYR A 34 -4.03 8.95 13.07
N ARG A 35 -3.22 8.03 12.51
CA ARG A 35 -2.57 8.23 11.21
C ARG A 35 -3.59 8.37 10.10
N LEU A 36 -4.64 7.53 10.12
CA LEU A 36 -5.72 7.60 9.14
C LEU A 36 -6.48 8.93 9.27
N GLN A 37 -6.79 9.33 10.51
CA GLN A 37 -7.49 10.60 10.80
C GLN A 37 -6.68 11.84 10.42
N ARG A 38 -5.34 11.73 10.44
CA ARG A 38 -4.42 12.82 10.10
C ARG A 38 -4.25 13.00 8.60
N LEU A 39 -4.55 11.98 7.79
CA LEU A 39 -4.39 12.05 6.33
C LEU A 39 -5.24 13.19 5.75
N ARG A 40 -4.54 14.17 5.21
CA ARG A 40 -5.13 15.32 4.51
C ARG A 40 -4.11 15.84 3.50
N VAL A 41 -4.59 16.60 2.55
CA VAL A 41 -3.71 17.36 1.68
C VAL A 41 -3.00 18.44 2.53
N PRO A 42 -1.66 18.59 2.45
CA PRO A 42 -0.92 19.63 3.17
C PRO A 42 -1.49 21.02 2.89
N VAL A 43 -1.60 21.84 3.94
CA VAL A 43 -2.09 23.22 3.83
C VAL A 43 -0.97 24.23 3.56
N ASN A 44 0.27 23.84 3.88
CA ASN A 44 1.49 24.60 3.71
C ASN A 44 2.54 23.70 3.03
N ASP A 45 3.59 24.34 2.52
CA ASP A 45 4.69 23.65 1.84
C ASP A 45 5.79 23.22 2.83
N GLU A 46 5.41 22.94 4.09
CA GLU A 46 6.34 22.51 5.12
C GLU A 46 6.78 21.07 4.89
N GLN A 47 8.08 20.89 4.67
CA GLN A 47 8.66 19.59 4.37
C GLN A 47 8.42 18.54 5.46
N CYS A 48 8.57 18.92 6.74
CA CYS A 48 8.36 17.99 7.86
C CYS A 48 6.93 17.45 7.88
N HIS A 49 5.94 18.30 7.63
CA HIS A 49 4.54 17.91 7.59
C HIS A 49 4.24 17.01 6.37
N PHE A 50 4.85 17.28 5.22
CA PHE A 50 4.76 16.38 4.06
C PHE A 50 5.37 15.00 4.36
N ASP A 51 6.57 14.97 4.95
CA ASP A 51 7.28 13.73 5.27
C ASP A 51 6.49 12.90 6.32
N ASP A 52 5.86 13.55 7.30
CA ASP A 52 4.97 12.92 8.30
C ASP A 52 3.75 12.26 7.63
N LEU A 53 3.10 12.95 6.69
CA LEU A 53 1.95 12.43 5.96
C LEU A 53 2.31 11.27 5.03
N VAL A 54 3.49 11.34 4.39
CA VAL A 54 4.04 10.21 3.61
C VAL A 54 4.28 9.02 4.52
N GLN A 55 4.86 9.23 5.71
CA GLN A 55 5.09 8.16 6.68
C GLN A 55 3.78 7.52 7.16
N ASP A 56 2.76 8.32 7.47
CA ASP A 56 1.44 7.80 7.86
C ASP A 56 0.85 6.88 6.80
N LEU A 57 0.87 7.33 5.55
CA LEU A 57 0.32 6.57 4.44
C LEU A 57 1.08 5.25 4.21
N GLN A 58 2.39 5.23 4.42
CA GLN A 58 3.17 4.00 4.38
C GLN A 58 2.82 3.03 5.48
N THR A 59 2.63 3.51 6.72
CA THR A 59 2.21 2.64 7.81
C THR A 59 0.84 2.02 7.49
N ILE A 60 -0.08 2.82 6.95
CA ILE A 60 -1.43 2.39 6.57
C ILE A 60 -1.44 1.38 5.43
N LEU A 61 -0.60 1.53 4.40
CA LEU A 61 -0.65 0.70 3.18
C LEU A 61 0.42 -0.38 3.06
N ILE A 62 1.60 -0.17 3.64
CA ILE A 62 2.79 -1.02 3.42
C ILE A 62 3.16 -1.80 4.67
N GLU A 63 3.28 -1.13 5.82
CA GLU A 63 3.65 -1.80 7.08
C GLU A 63 2.48 -2.67 7.60
N SER A 64 1.25 -2.31 7.25
CA SER A 64 0.05 -3.07 7.57
C SER A 64 -0.12 -4.35 6.73
N ILE A 65 0.60 -4.53 5.61
CA ILE A 65 0.43 -5.71 4.73
C ILE A 65 0.54 -7.00 5.55
N ASN A 66 -0.50 -7.84 5.47
CA ASN A 66 -0.59 -9.05 6.27
C ASN A 66 0.10 -10.23 5.59
N VAL A 67 1.44 -10.23 5.60
CA VAL A 67 2.26 -11.22 4.90
C VAL A 67 2.04 -12.67 5.33
N LYS A 68 1.60 -12.92 6.58
CA LYS A 68 1.42 -14.28 7.10
C LYS A 68 0.29 -15.03 6.39
N PRO A 69 -0.97 -14.55 6.41
CA PRO A 69 -2.06 -15.17 5.66
C PRO A 69 -1.90 -15.01 4.15
N LEU A 70 -1.33 -13.90 3.67
CA LEU A 70 -1.12 -13.67 2.23
C LEU A 70 -0.27 -14.76 1.56
N LYS A 71 0.69 -15.34 2.29
CA LYS A 71 1.50 -16.48 1.79
C LYS A 71 0.79 -17.82 1.87
N ARG A 72 -0.28 -17.99 2.67
CA ARG A 72 -0.89 -19.31 2.95
C ARG A 72 -1.36 -20.06 1.71
N PRO A 73 -2.02 -19.43 0.72
CA PRO A 73 -2.51 -20.13 -0.47
C PRO A 73 -1.39 -20.63 -1.39
N LEU A 74 -0.15 -20.15 -1.21
CA LEU A 74 0.97 -20.52 -2.06
C LEU A 74 1.50 -21.94 -1.74
N PRO A 75 1.98 -22.69 -2.75
CA PRO A 75 2.73 -23.93 -2.55
C PRO A 75 3.99 -23.74 -1.69
N ALA A 76 4.51 -24.83 -1.13
CA ALA A 76 5.70 -24.79 -0.26
C ALA A 76 6.97 -24.29 -1.00
N ALA A 77 7.11 -24.61 -2.28
CA ALA A 77 8.20 -24.13 -3.12
C ALA A 77 8.19 -22.60 -3.24
N GLU A 78 7.04 -22.03 -3.64
CA GLU A 78 6.84 -20.58 -3.73
C GLU A 78 7.09 -19.89 -2.37
N LYS A 79 6.59 -20.46 -1.27
CA LYS A 79 6.82 -19.92 0.08
C LYS A 79 8.30 -19.83 0.45
N ALA A 80 9.13 -20.75 -0.02
CA ALA A 80 10.56 -20.76 0.27
C ALA A 80 11.26 -19.54 -0.34
N ASP A 81 10.89 -19.18 -1.57
CA ASP A 81 11.45 -18.04 -2.31
C ASP A 81 11.03 -16.68 -1.72
N LEU A 82 10.01 -16.67 -0.85
CA LEU A 82 9.52 -15.48 -0.16
C LEU A 82 10.15 -15.25 1.23
N LYS A 83 11.07 -16.10 1.71
CA LYS A 83 11.59 -16.02 3.09
C LYS A 83 12.34 -14.72 3.39
N CYS A 84 13.08 -14.19 2.41
CA CYS A 84 13.92 -13.00 2.59
C CYS A 84 13.34 -11.73 1.92
N LYS A 85 12.12 -11.79 1.39
CA LYS A 85 11.49 -10.67 0.66
C LYS A 85 10.72 -9.73 1.60
N GLY A 86 10.70 -8.44 1.27
CA GLY A 86 9.90 -7.41 1.95
C GLY A 86 8.40 -7.57 1.70
N SER A 87 7.56 -6.83 2.45
CA SER A 87 6.10 -6.97 2.36
C SER A 87 5.53 -6.65 0.97
N ILE A 88 6.08 -5.63 0.29
CA ILE A 88 5.66 -5.23 -1.06
C ILE A 88 6.05 -6.30 -2.08
N GLU A 89 7.28 -6.82 -2.04
CA GLU A 89 7.70 -7.92 -2.91
C GLU A 89 6.84 -9.17 -2.67
N ILE A 90 6.53 -9.51 -1.41
CA ILE A 90 5.62 -10.63 -1.12
C ILE A 90 4.24 -10.40 -1.75
N LEU A 91 3.68 -9.20 -1.64
CA LEU A 91 2.42 -8.85 -2.27
C LEU A 91 2.50 -9.01 -3.79
N LYS A 92 3.57 -8.50 -4.41
CA LYS A 92 3.81 -8.65 -5.85
C LYS A 92 3.79 -10.10 -6.31
N GLU A 93 4.58 -10.94 -5.66
CA GLU A 93 4.71 -12.35 -6.05
C GLU A 93 3.38 -13.10 -5.90
N VAL A 94 2.62 -12.81 -4.84
CA VAL A 94 1.29 -13.41 -4.64
C VAL A 94 0.31 -12.95 -5.72
N LEU A 95 0.26 -11.66 -6.03
CA LEU A 95 -0.59 -11.14 -7.10
C LEU A 95 -0.23 -11.73 -8.47
N ASN A 96 1.06 -11.88 -8.75
CA ASN A 96 1.57 -12.49 -9.98
C ASN A 96 1.24 -13.98 -10.06
N PHE A 97 1.42 -14.72 -8.96
CA PHE A 97 1.04 -16.13 -8.87
C PHE A 97 -0.44 -16.35 -9.22
N HIS A 98 -1.30 -15.43 -8.76
CA HIS A 98 -2.73 -15.46 -9.07
C HIS A 98 -3.11 -14.78 -10.40
N SER A 99 -2.13 -14.41 -11.23
CA SER A 99 -2.35 -13.75 -12.53
C SER A 99 -3.30 -12.55 -12.40
N VAL A 100 -3.05 -11.71 -11.41
CA VAL A 100 -3.78 -10.45 -11.21
C VAL A 100 -3.25 -9.42 -12.20
N GLU A 101 -4.11 -8.95 -13.10
CA GLU A 101 -3.80 -7.87 -14.03
C GLU A 101 -3.57 -6.55 -13.27
N ASP A 102 -2.77 -5.65 -13.84
CA ASP A 102 -2.44 -4.33 -13.27
C ASP A 102 -1.68 -4.35 -11.92
N ALA A 103 -1.29 -5.54 -11.43
CA ALA A 103 -0.54 -5.67 -10.18
C ALA A 103 0.80 -4.91 -10.20
N ASP A 104 1.53 -4.95 -11.32
CA ASP A 104 2.83 -4.28 -11.45
C ASP A 104 2.74 -2.76 -11.27
N HIS A 105 1.68 -2.12 -11.79
CA HIS A 105 1.50 -0.68 -11.65
C HIS A 105 1.26 -0.28 -10.18
N ARG A 106 0.37 -1.00 -9.49
CA ARG A 106 0.05 -0.74 -8.07
C ARG A 106 1.23 -1.03 -7.15
N VAL A 107 1.94 -2.14 -7.40
CA VAL A 107 3.15 -2.48 -6.66
C VAL A 107 4.25 -1.45 -6.91
N SER A 108 4.43 -0.98 -8.15
CA SER A 108 5.43 0.05 -8.45
C SER A 108 5.15 1.34 -7.69
N PHE A 109 3.88 1.74 -7.57
CA PHE A 109 3.50 2.86 -6.71
C PHE A 109 3.92 2.62 -5.24
N LEU A 110 3.62 1.45 -4.65
CA LEU A 110 4.00 1.15 -3.27
C LEU A 110 5.53 1.16 -3.06
N GLN A 111 6.30 0.62 -4.00
CA GLN A 111 7.78 0.66 -3.96
C GLN A 111 8.29 2.10 -4.01
N LYS A 112 7.70 2.93 -4.88
CA LYS A 112 8.05 4.34 -5.01
C LYS A 112 7.68 5.15 -3.77
N LEU A 113 6.50 4.89 -3.21
CA LEU A 113 6.08 5.46 -1.94
C LEU A 113 7.08 5.06 -0.86
N GLN A 114 7.45 3.78 -0.75
CA GLN A 114 8.47 3.29 0.19
C GLN A 114 9.79 4.05 0.06
N ALA A 115 10.29 4.17 -1.17
CA ALA A 115 11.52 4.88 -1.50
C ALA A 115 11.47 6.37 -1.13
N LEU A 116 10.33 7.04 -1.32
CA LEU A 116 10.15 8.45 -0.97
C LEU A 116 10.45 8.71 0.52
N ARG A 117 10.00 7.83 1.42
CA ARG A 117 10.28 7.94 2.86
C ARG A 117 11.72 7.57 3.19
N SER A 118 12.23 6.45 2.69
CA SER A 118 13.59 5.99 3.03
C SER A 118 14.65 7.00 2.57
N GLU A 119 14.45 7.60 1.40
CA GLU A 119 15.32 8.64 0.87
C GLU A 119 15.06 10.02 1.52
N GLY A 120 13.81 10.29 1.92
CA GLY A 120 13.39 11.56 2.53
C GLY A 120 13.78 11.73 3.99
N SER A 121 13.88 10.64 4.75
CA SER A 121 14.29 10.64 6.15
C SER A 121 15.79 10.88 6.37
N SER A 122 16.60 10.85 5.31
CA SER A 122 18.02 11.19 5.40
C SER A 122 18.19 12.69 5.56
N HIS A 123 18.92 13.14 6.59
CA HIS A 123 19.30 14.54 6.79
C HIS A 123 20.03 15.16 5.58
N ARG A 124 20.53 14.35 4.65
CA ARG A 124 20.98 14.77 3.32
C ARG A 124 20.09 14.14 2.26
N LYS A 125 19.13 14.91 1.76
CA LYS A 125 18.32 14.57 0.57
C LYS A 125 19.24 14.54 -0.65
N GLY A 126 19.66 13.33 -1.03
CA GLY A 126 20.61 13.10 -2.11
C GLY A 126 19.92 12.92 -3.47
N ARG A 127 20.70 12.46 -4.45
CA ARG A 127 20.20 12.18 -5.82
C ARG A 127 19.09 11.13 -5.86
N GLY A 128 19.04 10.21 -4.88
CA GLY A 128 17.97 9.20 -4.76
C GLY A 128 16.63 9.86 -4.44
N TYR A 129 16.60 10.69 -3.39
CA TYR A 129 15.44 11.52 -3.05
C TYR A 129 14.98 12.39 -4.23
N GLN A 130 15.86 13.12 -4.91
CA GLN A 130 15.47 13.98 -6.04
C GLN A 130 14.79 13.20 -7.18
N LYS A 131 15.24 11.99 -7.49
CA LYS A 131 14.60 11.18 -8.53
C LYS A 131 13.16 10.81 -8.15
N ILE A 132 12.95 10.40 -6.90
CA ILE A 132 11.63 9.96 -6.45
C ILE A 132 10.69 11.14 -6.16
N ALA A 133 11.22 12.24 -5.63
CA ALA A 133 10.51 13.50 -5.46
C ALA A 133 10.01 14.05 -6.81
N ASN A 134 10.86 14.02 -7.84
CA ASN A 134 10.46 14.39 -9.20
C ASN A 134 9.37 13.48 -9.77
N TYR A 135 9.41 12.17 -9.50
CA TYR A 135 8.35 11.26 -9.93
C TYR A 135 6.99 11.64 -9.34
N PHE A 136 6.95 12.03 -8.07
CA PHE A 136 5.73 12.50 -7.41
C PHE A 136 5.43 13.98 -7.67
N GLY A 137 6.25 14.68 -8.46
CA GLY A 137 6.08 16.10 -8.73
C GLY A 137 6.29 16.99 -7.51
N VAL A 138 7.01 16.54 -6.48
CA VAL A 138 7.26 17.31 -5.25
C VAL A 138 7.93 18.65 -5.56
N ASP A 139 8.97 18.64 -6.42
CA ASP A 139 9.73 19.84 -6.77
C ASP A 139 9.00 20.75 -7.79
N SER A 140 8.11 20.20 -8.62
CA SER A 140 7.46 20.93 -9.72
C SER A 140 6.03 21.39 -9.42
N LEU A 141 5.30 20.64 -8.59
CA LEU A 141 3.91 20.92 -8.22
C LEU A 141 3.79 21.51 -6.81
N GLY A 142 4.79 21.27 -5.94
CA GLY A 142 4.72 21.57 -4.50
C GLY A 142 4.12 20.44 -3.68
N HIS A 143 4.29 20.47 -2.35
CA HIS A 143 3.88 19.39 -1.45
C HIS A 143 2.38 19.12 -1.47
N ARG A 144 1.57 20.18 -1.62
CA ARG A 144 0.12 20.08 -1.62
C ARG A 144 -0.38 19.24 -2.80
N GLU A 145 -0.02 19.64 -4.01
CA GLU A 145 -0.41 18.98 -5.26
C GLU A 145 0.24 17.59 -5.38
N ALA A 146 1.52 17.46 -5.03
CA ALA A 146 2.21 16.17 -5.01
C ALA A 146 1.53 15.17 -4.06
N PHE A 147 1.19 15.59 -2.84
CA PHE A 147 0.50 14.71 -1.90
C PHE A 147 -0.93 14.39 -2.31
N ALA A 148 -1.63 15.31 -2.97
CA ALA A 148 -2.95 15.03 -3.52
C ALA A 148 -2.91 13.92 -4.59
N GLU A 149 -1.89 13.90 -5.44
CA GLU A 149 -1.68 12.84 -6.43
C GLU A 149 -1.23 11.52 -5.78
N ILE A 150 -0.39 11.58 -4.73
CA ILE A 150 -0.06 10.40 -3.91
C ILE A 150 -1.32 9.79 -3.30
N LEU A 151 -2.20 10.60 -2.70
CA LEU A 151 -3.47 10.13 -2.13
C LEU A 151 -4.41 9.53 -3.19
N LYS A 152 -4.38 10.05 -4.41
CA LYS A 152 -5.14 9.49 -5.53
C LYS A 152 -4.64 8.10 -5.90
N GLN A 153 -3.34 7.93 -6.09
CA GLN A 153 -2.74 6.62 -6.38
C GLN A 153 -2.92 5.64 -5.22
N ALA A 154 -2.93 6.13 -3.99
CA ALA A 154 -3.26 5.34 -2.80
C ALA A 154 -4.72 4.86 -2.82
N LEU A 155 -5.67 5.73 -3.15
CA LEU A 155 -7.08 5.35 -3.32
C LEU A 155 -7.22 4.28 -4.42
N ASP A 156 -6.65 4.51 -5.60
CA ASP A 156 -6.67 3.55 -6.70
C ASP A 156 -6.07 2.19 -6.31
N THR A 157 -5.05 2.20 -5.44
CA THR A 157 -4.43 0.98 -4.91
C THR A 157 -5.38 0.24 -3.98
N VAL A 158 -6.07 0.93 -3.05
CA VAL A 158 -7.04 0.28 -2.15
C VAL A 158 -8.23 -0.26 -2.94
N ASP A 159 -8.76 0.51 -3.89
CA ASP A 159 -9.86 0.06 -4.77
C ASP A 159 -9.46 -1.16 -5.61
N PHE A 160 -8.22 -1.17 -6.11
CA PHE A 160 -7.64 -2.34 -6.77
C PHE A 160 -7.60 -3.56 -5.84
N LEU A 161 -7.10 -3.41 -4.62
CA LEU A 161 -7.05 -4.52 -3.66
C LEU A 161 -8.46 -5.04 -3.34
N ILE A 162 -9.45 -4.16 -3.16
CA ILE A 162 -10.85 -4.54 -2.99
C ILE A 162 -11.35 -5.37 -4.18
N SER A 163 -11.07 -4.93 -5.41
CA SER A 163 -11.44 -5.65 -6.63
C SER A 163 -10.80 -7.05 -6.70
N VAL A 164 -9.51 -7.13 -6.37
CA VAL A 164 -8.78 -8.41 -6.31
C VAL A 164 -9.41 -9.35 -5.29
N VAL A 165 -9.74 -8.86 -4.10
CA VAL A 165 -10.40 -9.69 -3.08
C VAL A 165 -11.77 -10.17 -3.55
N ARG A 166 -12.60 -9.29 -4.12
CA ARG A 166 -13.92 -9.65 -4.66
C ARG A 166 -13.87 -10.65 -5.81
N SER A 167 -12.79 -10.64 -6.58
CA SER A 167 -12.59 -11.60 -7.68
C SER A 167 -12.39 -13.04 -7.19
N GLY A 168 -12.14 -13.24 -5.88
CA GLY A 168 -11.88 -14.55 -5.30
C GLY A 168 -10.48 -15.12 -5.61
N LYS A 169 -9.66 -14.39 -6.38
CA LYS A 169 -8.32 -14.85 -6.79
C LYS A 169 -7.39 -15.15 -5.61
N LEU A 170 -7.53 -14.46 -4.48
CA LEU A 170 -6.69 -14.63 -3.29
C LEU A 170 -7.23 -15.63 -2.27
N GLY A 171 -8.40 -16.24 -2.52
CA GLY A 171 -8.97 -17.26 -1.66
C GLY A 171 -8.19 -18.58 -1.75
N GLU A 172 -8.28 -19.41 -0.71
CA GLU A 172 -7.87 -20.81 -0.84
C GLU A 172 -8.76 -21.45 -1.90
N LYS A 173 -8.19 -21.98 -2.99
CA LYS A 173 -8.95 -22.84 -3.90
C LYS A 173 -9.51 -23.98 -3.05
N ASN A 174 -10.82 -23.97 -2.81
CA ASN A 174 -11.51 -25.16 -2.35
C ASN A 174 -11.39 -26.19 -3.48
N GLU A 175 -10.36 -27.04 -3.41
CA GLU A 175 -10.39 -28.34 -4.08
C GLU A 175 -11.48 -29.17 -3.38
N GLY A 176 -12.71 -29.03 -3.85
CA GLY A 176 -13.85 -29.75 -3.28
C GLY A 176 -15.19 -29.11 -3.58
N SER A 177 -15.67 -29.28 -4.80
CA SER A 177 -17.11 -29.36 -5.07
C SER A 177 -17.32 -30.29 -6.25
N SER A 178 -17.48 -31.56 -5.87
CA SER A 178 -18.05 -32.72 -6.58
C SER A 178 -17.51 -33.14 -7.95
#